data_AF-Q9UVB6-F1
#
_entry.id   AF-Q9UVB6-F1
#
_cell.length_a   1.000
_cell.length_b   1.000
_cell.length_c   1.000
_cell.angle_alpha   90.00
_cell.angle_beta   90.00
_cell.angle_gamma   90.00
#
_symmetry.space_group_name_H-M   'P 1'
#
loop_
_entity.id
_entity.type
_entity.pdbx_description
1 polymer ?
#
loop_
_entity_poly.entity_id
_entity_poly.type
_entity_poly.pdbx_seq_one_letter_code
_entity_poly.pdbx_strand_id
1 'polypeptide(L)'
;LKLTMYNEDEINFTRTMHAVMKNIAHFCSRSKSRTWGENGWQKIVVCIVSDGRQKIHPRTLDALAAMGVYQDGIAKNLVNQKEVQAHVYEYTTQVSLDSDLKFKGAEKGIVPVQMIFCLKEKNAKKLNSHRWFFNAFGRALTPNICILLDVGTKPTGNSLYHLWKAFDTDSNVAGVCGEIVAMKGKAWLGLLNPLVASQNFEYKLEN
;
A
#
# COMPACT_ATOMS: atom_id res chain seq x y z
N LEU A 1 3.80 -4.42 5.30
CA LEU A 1 3.17 -3.14 4.93
C LEU A 1 1.71 -3.39 4.60
N LYS A 2 0.76 -2.74 5.28
CA LYS A 2 -0.67 -2.83 4.98
C LYS A 2 -1.12 -1.59 4.21
N LEU A 3 -1.80 -1.80 3.09
CA LEU A 3 -2.53 -0.77 2.36
C LEU A 3 -4.04 -0.94 2.61
N THR A 4 -4.69 0.06 3.19
CA THR A 4 -6.16 0.12 3.25
C THR A 4 -6.69 0.69 1.94
N MET A 5 -7.67 0.03 1.33
CA MET A 5 -8.31 0.52 0.11
C MET A 5 -9.83 0.43 0.24
N TYR A 6 -10.54 1.41 -0.29
CA TYR A 6 -12.00 1.41 -0.38
C TYR A 6 -12.45 1.51 -1.84
N ASN A 7 -12.56 2.72 -2.38
CA ASN A 7 -13.09 3.00 -3.72
C ASN A 7 -12.17 3.92 -4.53
N GLU A 8 -10.90 4.04 -4.14
CA GLU A 8 -9.93 4.87 -4.83
C GLU A 8 -9.75 4.40 -6.28
N ASP A 9 -9.65 5.36 -7.19
CA ASP A 9 -9.43 5.13 -8.61
C ASP A 9 -8.03 4.58 -8.91
N GLU A 10 -7.81 4.19 -10.17
CA GLU A 10 -6.55 3.60 -10.61
C GLU A 10 -5.39 4.57 -10.46
N ILE A 11 -5.62 5.88 -10.53
CA ILE A 11 -4.56 6.90 -10.45
C ILE A 11 -4.06 6.99 -9.01
N ASN A 12 -4.97 7.04 -8.03
CA ASN A 12 -4.64 7.05 -6.62
C ASN A 12 -3.99 5.73 -6.18
N PHE A 13 -4.52 4.61 -6.67
CA PHE A 13 -3.93 3.28 -6.46
C PHE A 13 -2.51 3.19 -7.01
N THR A 14 -2.32 3.41 -8.31
CA THR A 14 -1.01 3.29 -8.96
C THR A 14 0.00 4.27 -8.40
N ARG A 15 -0.40 5.51 -8.08
CA ARG A 15 0.48 6.48 -7.41
C ARG A 15 0.99 5.98 -6.07
N THR A 16 0.10 5.43 -5.25
CA THR A 16 0.45 4.87 -3.94
C THR A 16 1.36 3.66 -4.11
N MET A 17 0.92 2.68 -4.91
CA MET A 17 1.61 1.41 -5.09
C MET A 17 2.98 1.60 -5.74
N HIS A 18 3.09 2.46 -6.76
CA HIS A 18 4.37 2.79 -7.38
C HIS A 18 5.36 3.39 -6.37
N ALA A 19 4.90 4.33 -5.55
CA ALA A 19 5.74 4.94 -4.52
C ALA A 19 6.15 3.94 -3.43
N VAL A 20 5.28 3.00 -3.07
CA VAL A 20 5.59 1.85 -2.20
C VAL A 20 6.69 0.98 -2.82
N MET A 21 6.54 0.58 -4.09
CA MET A 21 7.54 -0.24 -4.78
C MET A 21 8.90 0.47 -4.90
N LYS A 22 8.91 1.79 -5.15
CA LYS A 22 10.14 2.60 -5.13
C LYS A 22 10.79 2.66 -3.74
N ASN A 23 10.00 2.71 -2.66
CA ASN A 23 10.54 2.61 -1.30
C ASN A 23 11.14 1.23 -1.04
N ILE A 24 10.50 0.15 -1.50
CA ILE A 24 11.06 -1.23 -1.38
C ILE A 24 12.38 -1.34 -2.16
N ALA A 25 12.45 -0.76 -3.36
CA ALA A 25 13.71 -0.65 -4.10
C ALA A 25 14.77 0.17 -3.34
N HIS A 26 14.37 1.22 -2.61
CA HIS A 26 15.28 1.97 -1.74
C HIS A 26 15.84 1.13 -0.59
N PHE A 27 15.03 0.27 0.04
CA PHE A 27 15.54 -0.73 0.98
C PHE A 27 16.58 -1.64 0.29
N CYS A 28 16.31 -2.08 -0.93
CA CYS A 28 17.21 -2.99 -1.64
C CYS A 28 18.55 -2.35 -2.05
N SER A 29 18.60 -1.03 -2.23
CA SER A 29 19.84 -0.32 -2.57
C SER A 29 20.75 -0.01 -1.38
N ARG A 30 20.35 -0.37 -0.15
CA ARG A 30 21.13 -0.12 1.07
C ARG A 30 22.30 -1.09 1.22
N SER A 31 23.40 -0.84 0.50
CA SER A 31 24.63 -1.66 0.57
C SER A 31 25.38 -1.59 1.91
N LYS A 32 25.17 -0.53 2.70
CA LYS A 32 25.75 -0.33 4.03
C LYS A 32 24.72 -0.58 5.14
N SER A 33 24.05 -1.73 5.11
CA SER A 33 23.09 -2.15 6.14
C SER A 33 23.33 -3.61 6.51
N ARG A 34 23.13 -3.96 7.79
CA ARG A 34 23.14 -5.36 8.25
C ARG A 34 21.85 -6.09 7.87
N THR A 35 20.74 -5.34 7.78
CA THR A 35 19.40 -5.90 7.56
C THR A 35 19.00 -5.84 6.09
N TRP A 36 19.38 -4.78 5.39
CA TRP A 36 18.95 -4.50 4.02
C TRP A 36 20.07 -4.68 3.00
N GLY A 37 19.70 -4.84 1.74
CA GLY A 37 20.59 -5.15 0.61
C GLY A 37 19.78 -5.67 -0.56
N GLU A 38 20.42 -6.18 -1.62
CA GLU A 38 19.78 -6.55 -2.89
C GLU A 38 18.50 -7.40 -2.73
N ASN A 39 18.51 -8.36 -1.79
CA ASN A 39 17.37 -9.25 -1.50
C ASN A 39 16.43 -8.72 -0.41
N GLY A 40 16.51 -7.43 -0.05
CA GLY A 40 15.73 -6.81 1.02
C GLY A 40 14.22 -6.90 0.80
N TRP A 41 13.78 -6.95 -0.46
CA TRP A 41 12.38 -7.11 -0.84
C TRP A 41 11.75 -8.40 -0.29
N GLN A 42 12.52 -9.47 -0.11
CA GLN A 42 12.02 -10.75 0.44
C GLN A 42 11.55 -10.61 1.89
N LYS A 43 12.03 -9.58 2.61
CA LYS A 43 11.65 -9.29 4.00
C LYS A 43 10.40 -8.42 4.11
N ILE A 44 9.84 -7.97 2.98
CA ILE A 44 8.71 -7.03 2.95
C ILE A 44 7.54 -7.67 2.18
N VAL A 45 6.45 -7.92 2.92
CA VAL A 45 5.16 -8.30 2.34
C VAL A 45 4.24 -7.08 2.31
N VAL A 46 3.64 -6.82 1.14
CA VAL A 46 2.61 -5.79 0.95
C VAL A 46 1.24 -6.46 0.97
N CYS A 47 0.41 -6.10 1.95
CA CYS A 47 -0.96 -6.60 2.09
C CYS A 47 -1.95 -5.49 1.77
N ILE A 48 -2.69 -5.59 0.67
CA ILE A 48 -3.78 -4.69 0.32
C ILE A 48 -5.07 -5.28 0.87
N VAL A 49 -5.79 -4.52 1.71
CA VAL A 49 -7.11 -4.90 2.21
C VAL A 49 -8.15 -3.95 1.62
N SER A 50 -8.92 -4.44 0.65
CA SER A 50 -10.00 -3.71 -0.01
C SER A 50 -11.35 -3.94 0.69
N ASP A 51 -12.02 -2.85 1.05
CA ASP A 51 -13.23 -2.84 1.87
C ASP A 51 -14.54 -2.91 1.07
N GLY A 52 -14.79 -4.08 0.49
CA GLY A 52 -16.05 -4.40 -0.19
C GLY A 52 -15.89 -4.56 -1.70
N ARG A 53 -16.19 -5.75 -2.19
CA ARG A 53 -16.07 -6.12 -3.61
C ARG A 53 -16.97 -5.32 -4.54
N GLN A 54 -18.14 -4.89 -4.07
CA GLN A 54 -19.02 -4.02 -4.85
C GLN A 54 -18.63 -2.53 -4.77
N LYS A 55 -17.65 -2.19 -3.92
CA LYS A 55 -17.24 -0.80 -3.66
C LYS A 55 -15.91 -0.44 -4.31
N ILE A 56 -15.04 -1.43 -4.53
CA ILE A 56 -13.79 -1.24 -5.25
C ILE A 56 -14.04 -0.66 -6.64
N HIS A 57 -13.19 0.28 -7.05
CA HIS A 57 -13.27 0.88 -8.37
C HIS A 57 -12.86 -0.13 -9.47
N PRO A 58 -13.64 -0.31 -10.55
CA PRO A 58 -13.34 -1.30 -11.59
C PRO A 58 -11.95 -1.13 -12.22
N ARG A 59 -11.54 0.12 -12.49
CA ARG A 59 -10.22 0.41 -13.06
C ARG A 59 -9.06 0.07 -12.12
N THR A 60 -9.32 0.06 -10.82
CA THR A 60 -8.34 -0.37 -9.81
C THR A 60 -8.19 -1.89 -9.83
N LEU A 61 -9.27 -2.65 -10.10
CA LEU A 61 -9.18 -4.08 -10.38
C LEU A 61 -8.39 -4.35 -11.68
N ASP A 62 -8.62 -3.55 -12.73
CA ASP A 62 -7.83 -3.64 -13.98
C ASP A 62 -6.33 -3.42 -13.71
N ALA A 63 -5.99 -2.42 -12.89
CA ALA A 63 -4.60 -2.14 -12.50
C ALA A 63 -4.00 -3.29 -11.67
N LEU A 64 -4.75 -3.86 -10.73
CA LEU A 64 -4.32 -5.03 -9.94
C LEU A 64 -4.12 -6.28 -10.83
N ALA A 65 -4.99 -6.48 -11.83
CA ALA A 65 -4.87 -7.55 -12.81
C ALA A 65 -3.65 -7.34 -13.72
N ALA A 66 -3.42 -6.12 -14.18
CA ALA A 66 -2.23 -5.75 -14.95
C ALA A 66 -0.92 -5.96 -14.17
N MET A 67 -0.95 -5.82 -12.84
CA MET A 67 0.17 -6.17 -11.95
C MET A 67 0.26 -7.67 -11.64
N GLY A 68 -0.68 -8.49 -12.12
CA GLY A 68 -0.73 -9.95 -11.93
C GLY A 68 -1.32 -10.40 -10.59
N VAL A 69 -1.72 -9.47 -9.71
CA VAL A 69 -2.17 -9.78 -8.34
C VAL A 69 -3.65 -10.15 -8.28
N TYR A 70 -4.45 -9.75 -9.27
CA TYR A 70 -5.88 -10.05 -9.34
C TYR A 70 -6.24 -10.79 -10.63
N GLN A 71 -7.22 -11.69 -10.55
CA GLN A 71 -7.75 -12.45 -11.68
C GLN A 71 -9.26 -12.33 -11.70
N ASP A 72 -9.81 -11.81 -12.79
CA ASP A 72 -11.25 -11.62 -12.92
C ASP A 72 -12.01 -12.94 -13.10
N GLY A 73 -13.26 -12.98 -12.63
CA GLY A 73 -14.14 -14.15 -12.79
C GLY A 73 -13.91 -15.32 -11.82
N ILE A 74 -12.90 -15.25 -10.95
CA ILE A 74 -12.63 -16.32 -9.95
C ILE A 74 -13.46 -16.14 -8.67
N ALA A 75 -13.82 -14.90 -8.33
CA ALA A 75 -14.54 -14.58 -7.11
C ALA A 75 -15.96 -15.21 -7.09
N LYS A 76 -16.28 -15.94 -6.03
CA LYS A 76 -17.57 -16.61 -5.78
C LYS A 76 -18.22 -16.11 -4.51
N ASN A 77 -19.54 -15.99 -4.51
CA ASN A 77 -20.30 -15.53 -3.33
C ASN A 77 -20.51 -16.66 -2.30
N LEU A 78 -20.57 -17.93 -2.76
CA LEU A 78 -20.73 -19.11 -1.90
C LEU A 78 -19.71 -20.18 -2.25
N VAL A 79 -19.17 -20.84 -1.22
CA VAL A 79 -18.35 -22.05 -1.32
C VAL A 79 -18.86 -23.04 -0.27
N ASN A 80 -19.17 -24.27 -0.68
CA ASN A 80 -19.72 -25.31 0.20
C ASN A 80 -20.94 -24.80 1.02
N GLN A 81 -21.85 -24.09 0.35
CA GLN A 81 -23.04 -23.46 0.95
C GLN A 81 -22.76 -22.42 2.05
N LYS A 82 -21.50 -22.00 2.23
CA LYS A 82 -21.11 -20.94 3.16
C LYS A 82 -20.83 -19.65 2.38
N GLU A 83 -21.30 -18.53 2.92
CA GLU A 83 -21.00 -17.20 2.39
C GLU A 83 -19.49 -16.94 2.44
N VAL A 84 -18.91 -16.59 1.30
CA VAL A 84 -17.53 -16.11 1.25
C VAL A 84 -17.45 -14.76 1.97
N GLN A 85 -16.42 -14.57 2.79
CA GLN A 85 -16.20 -13.33 3.53
C GLN A 85 -15.17 -12.42 2.85
N ALA A 86 -14.19 -13.03 2.16
CA ALA A 86 -13.16 -12.35 1.41
C ALA A 86 -12.53 -13.28 0.36
N HIS A 87 -11.97 -12.69 -0.68
CA HIS A 87 -11.10 -13.34 -1.65
C HIS A 87 -9.66 -12.92 -1.41
N VAL A 88 -8.75 -13.89 -1.30
CA VAL A 88 -7.33 -13.64 -1.08
C VAL A 88 -6.55 -14.12 -2.29
N TYR A 89 -5.73 -13.23 -2.83
CA TYR A 89 -4.83 -13.48 -3.94
C TYR A 89 -3.40 -13.20 -3.46
N GLU A 90 -2.46 -14.00 -3.93
CA GLU A 90 -1.05 -13.85 -3.60
C GLU A 90 -0.21 -13.94 -4.87
N TYR A 91 0.70 -12.99 -5.05
CA TYR A 91 1.56 -12.93 -6.21
C TYR A 91 2.82 -12.11 -5.93
N THR A 92 3.96 -12.52 -6.49
CA THR A 92 5.18 -11.71 -6.48
C THR A 92 5.22 -10.87 -7.76
N THR A 93 4.76 -9.62 -7.68
CA THR A 93 4.82 -8.74 -8.85
C THR A 93 6.25 -8.27 -9.10
N GLN A 94 6.62 -8.15 -10.38
CA GLN A 94 7.90 -7.58 -10.83
C GLN A 94 7.70 -6.29 -11.63
N VAL A 95 6.45 -5.84 -11.75
CA VAL A 95 6.08 -4.66 -12.53
C VAL A 95 5.25 -3.70 -11.68
N SER A 96 5.44 -2.41 -11.91
CA SER A 96 4.62 -1.35 -11.35
C SER A 96 3.95 -0.59 -12.48
N LEU A 97 2.74 -0.09 -12.24
CA LEU A 97 2.15 0.98 -13.05
C LEU A 97 2.44 2.32 -12.39
N ASP A 98 2.91 3.30 -13.16
CA ASP A 98 3.05 4.69 -12.68
C ASP A 98 1.72 5.45 -12.76
N SER A 99 1.71 6.72 -12.35
CA SER A 99 0.50 7.57 -12.40
C SER A 99 0.01 7.86 -13.82
N ASP A 100 0.83 7.62 -14.85
CA ASP A 100 0.45 7.73 -16.26
C ASP A 100 -0.01 6.37 -16.82
N LEU A 101 -0.22 5.38 -15.95
CA LEU A 101 -0.60 3.99 -16.27
C LEU A 101 0.41 3.28 -17.18
N LYS A 102 1.69 3.66 -17.10
CA LYS A 102 2.77 3.02 -17.84
C LYS A 102 3.49 2.01 -16.97
N PHE A 103 3.74 0.83 -17.54
CA PHE A 103 4.55 -0.19 -16.89
C PHE A 103 5.98 0.29 -16.63
N LYS A 104 6.50 -0.09 -15.47
CA LYS A 104 7.89 0.07 -15.03
C LYS A 104 8.35 -1.28 -14.48
N GLY A 105 9.43 -1.80 -15.04
CA GLY A 105 10.07 -3.02 -14.57
C GLY A 105 11.46 -2.76 -13.97
N ALA A 106 12.29 -3.79 -14.00
CA ALA A 106 13.66 -3.78 -13.51
C ALA A 106 14.51 -2.67 -14.15
N GLU A 107 14.26 -2.32 -15.41
CA GLU A 107 14.95 -1.27 -16.15
C GLU A 107 14.73 0.14 -15.56
N LYS A 108 13.73 0.31 -14.70
CA LYS A 108 13.45 1.55 -13.94
C LYS A 108 13.73 1.39 -12.43
N GLY A 109 14.45 0.33 -12.06
CA GLY A 109 14.82 0.01 -10.69
C GLY A 109 13.63 -0.43 -9.84
N ILE A 110 12.61 -1.03 -10.46
CA ILE A 110 11.58 -1.77 -9.71
C ILE A 110 12.15 -3.14 -9.35
N VAL A 111 11.98 -3.52 -8.09
CA VAL A 111 12.36 -4.84 -7.56
C VAL A 111 11.09 -5.68 -7.37
N PRO A 112 11.21 -7.02 -7.29
CA PRO A 112 10.07 -7.88 -6.97
C PRO A 112 9.42 -7.47 -5.65
N VAL A 113 8.10 -7.60 -5.55
CA VAL A 113 7.34 -7.31 -4.31
C VAL A 113 6.36 -8.44 -4.04
N GLN A 114 6.46 -9.05 -2.86
CA GLN A 114 5.47 -10.02 -2.40
C GLN A 114 4.17 -9.31 -2.03
N MET A 115 3.10 -9.61 -2.75
CA MET A 115 1.80 -8.98 -2.55
C MET A 115 0.74 -9.99 -2.14
N ILE A 116 -0.05 -9.60 -1.14
CA ILE A 116 -1.30 -10.24 -0.75
C ILE A 116 -2.41 -9.23 -1.01
N PHE A 117 -3.38 -9.58 -1.85
CA PHE A 117 -4.58 -8.80 -2.06
C PHE A 117 -5.78 -9.49 -1.43
N CYS A 118 -6.37 -8.85 -0.43
CA CYS A 118 -7.57 -9.29 0.25
C CYS A 118 -8.75 -8.39 -0.16
N LEU A 119 -9.66 -8.95 -0.96
CA LEU A 119 -10.89 -8.31 -1.38
C LEU A 119 -12.04 -8.79 -0.49
N LYS A 120 -12.47 -7.95 0.46
CA LYS A 120 -13.60 -8.27 1.35
C LYS A 120 -14.90 -8.28 0.56
N GLU A 121 -15.81 -9.19 0.87
CA GLU A 121 -17.13 -9.21 0.23
C GLU A 121 -17.99 -8.01 0.68
N LYS A 122 -18.02 -7.73 1.98
CA LYS A 122 -18.83 -6.67 2.59
C LYS A 122 -17.97 -5.45 2.96
N ASN A 123 -18.49 -4.25 2.70
CA ASN A 123 -17.95 -3.01 3.26
C ASN A 123 -18.29 -2.94 4.76
N ALA A 124 -17.26 -2.90 5.60
CA ALA A 124 -17.38 -2.85 7.06
C ALA A 124 -16.52 -1.74 7.69
N LYS A 125 -16.15 -0.73 6.89
CA LYS A 125 -15.30 0.41 7.25
C LYS A 125 -13.86 0.05 7.60
N LYS A 126 -13.02 1.10 7.65
CA LYS A 126 -11.57 1.07 7.90
C LYS A 126 -11.16 0.26 9.12
N LEU A 127 -11.85 0.42 10.27
CA LEU A 127 -11.52 -0.30 11.51
C LEU A 127 -11.64 -1.83 11.34
N ASN A 128 -12.67 -2.29 10.62
CA ASN A 128 -12.81 -3.72 10.32
C ASN A 128 -11.68 -4.20 9.38
N SER A 129 -11.27 -3.39 8.40
CA SER A 129 -10.12 -3.70 7.53
C SER A 129 -8.80 -3.80 8.32
N HIS A 130 -8.61 -3.03 9.39
CA HIS A 130 -7.49 -3.23 10.32
C HIS A 130 -7.60 -4.55 11.10
N ARG A 131 -8.81 -4.91 11.54
CA ARG A 131 -9.05 -6.20 12.22
C ARG A 131 -8.72 -7.40 11.32
N TRP A 132 -9.13 -7.35 10.05
CA TRP A 132 -8.72 -8.36 9.06
C TRP A 132 -7.19 -8.46 8.94
N PHE A 133 -6.52 -7.31 8.84
CA PHE A 133 -5.07 -7.29 8.76
C PHE A 133 -4.42 -7.91 10.00
N PHE A 134 -4.68 -7.40 11.20
CA PHE A 134 -3.98 -7.85 12.40
C PHE A 134 -4.37 -9.26 12.85
N ASN A 135 -5.64 -9.65 12.73
CA ASN A 135 -6.10 -10.95 13.23
C ASN A 135 -5.88 -12.10 12.25
N ALA A 136 -5.79 -11.84 10.94
CA ALA A 136 -5.53 -12.87 9.94
C ALA A 136 -4.09 -12.79 9.44
N PHE A 137 -3.76 -11.78 8.63
CA PHE A 137 -2.46 -11.69 7.95
C PHE A 137 -1.31 -11.42 8.92
N GLY A 138 -1.49 -10.54 9.89
CA GLY A 138 -0.51 -10.25 10.94
C GLY A 138 -0.21 -11.48 11.79
N ARG A 139 -1.23 -12.27 12.12
CA ARG A 139 -1.03 -13.56 12.82
C ARG A 139 -0.32 -14.60 11.96
N ALA A 140 -0.63 -14.67 10.67
CA ALA A 140 -0.01 -15.63 9.76
C ALA A 140 1.45 -15.29 9.40
N LEU A 141 1.74 -13.99 9.20
CA LEU A 141 3.06 -13.50 8.79
C LEU A 141 4.00 -13.22 9.97
N THR A 142 3.45 -13.06 11.18
CA THR A 142 4.19 -12.68 12.41
C THR A 142 5.23 -11.58 12.16
N PRO A 143 4.83 -10.40 11.62
CA PRO A 143 5.79 -9.39 11.20
C PRO A 143 6.41 -8.68 12.41
N ASN A 144 7.72 -8.40 12.34
CA ASN A 144 8.40 -7.59 13.36
C ASN A 144 7.87 -6.15 13.41
N ILE A 145 7.56 -5.58 12.24
CA ILE A 145 7.08 -4.20 12.10
C ILE A 145 5.91 -4.15 11.12
N CYS A 146 4.82 -3.49 11.52
CA CYS A 146 3.68 -3.20 10.67
C CYS A 146 3.65 -1.72 10.30
N ILE A 147 3.81 -1.39 9.02
CA ILE A 147 3.52 -0.05 8.50
C ILE A 147 2.11 -0.06 7.92
N LEU A 148 1.29 0.91 8.31
CA LEU A 148 -0.09 1.10 7.83
C LEU A 148 -0.15 2.34 6.93
N LEU A 149 -0.73 2.20 5.74
CA LEU A 149 -0.88 3.29 4.78
C LEU A 149 -2.26 3.17 4.13
N ASP A 150 -2.88 4.30 3.79
CA ASP A 150 -4.11 4.33 3.02
C ASP A 150 -3.80 4.56 1.54
N VAL A 151 -4.57 3.91 0.66
CA VAL A 151 -4.50 4.19 -0.78
C VAL A 151 -4.95 5.63 -1.03
N GLY A 152 -4.21 6.32 -1.90
CA GLY A 152 -4.31 7.77 -2.11
C GLY A 152 -3.17 8.55 -1.46
N THR A 153 -2.45 7.96 -0.49
CA THR A 153 -1.25 8.55 0.10
C THR A 153 0.01 8.14 -0.66
N LYS A 154 0.80 9.11 -1.12
CA LYS A 154 2.09 8.87 -1.77
C LYS A 154 3.25 8.96 -0.76
N PRO A 155 3.87 7.85 -0.32
CA PRO A 155 5.06 7.92 0.51
C PRO A 155 6.21 8.59 -0.27
N THR A 156 6.99 9.44 0.41
CA THR A 156 8.23 9.98 -0.17
C THR A 156 9.26 8.86 -0.32
N GLY A 157 10.25 9.02 -1.21
CA GLY A 157 11.08 7.91 -1.70
C GLY A 157 11.89 7.13 -0.65
N ASN A 158 12.08 7.67 0.55
CA ASN A 158 12.77 7.05 1.68
C ASN A 158 11.95 7.04 2.98
N SER A 159 10.68 7.46 2.95
CA SER A 159 9.86 7.58 4.16
C SER A 159 9.66 6.24 4.87
N LEU A 160 9.36 5.17 4.13
CA LEU A 160 9.15 3.84 4.74
C LEU A 160 10.42 3.32 5.40
N TYR A 161 11.59 3.63 4.82
CA TYR A 161 12.88 3.32 5.41
C TYR A 161 13.11 4.05 6.73
N HIS A 162 12.77 5.34 6.81
CA HIS A 162 12.91 6.10 8.06
C HIS A 162 11.96 5.63 9.15
N LEU A 163 10.72 5.27 8.81
CA LEU A 163 9.80 4.63 9.74
C LEU A 163 10.39 3.34 10.31
N TRP A 164 10.88 2.46 9.44
CA TRP A 164 11.55 1.22 9.87
C TRP A 164 12.80 1.51 10.71
N LYS A 165 13.63 2.48 10.30
CA LYS A 165 14.90 2.79 10.96
C LYS A 165 14.70 3.28 12.39
N ALA A 166 13.61 3.99 12.68
CA ALA A 166 13.29 4.41 14.03
C ALA A 166 13.11 3.21 14.99
N PHE A 167 12.42 2.16 14.55
CA PHE A 167 12.32 0.90 15.30
C PHE A 167 13.65 0.15 15.40
N ASP A 168 14.48 0.18 14.35
CA ASP A 168 15.81 -0.46 14.35
C ASP A 168 16.81 0.26 15.28
N THR A 169 16.64 1.58 15.46
CA THR A 169 17.55 2.41 16.25
C THR A 169 17.26 2.33 17.75
N ASP A 170 15.99 2.19 18.15
CA ASP A 170 15.58 2.14 19.55
C ASP A 170 14.53 1.05 19.78
N SER A 171 14.91 0.03 20.56
CA SER A 171 14.06 -1.11 20.91
C SER A 171 12.87 -0.75 21.80
N ASN A 172 12.84 0.45 22.39
CA ASN A 172 11.73 0.92 23.23
C ASN A 172 10.63 1.62 22.42
N VAL A 173 10.85 1.84 21.11
CA VAL A 173 9.86 2.49 20.25
C VAL A 173 8.73 1.51 19.91
N ALA A 174 7.52 1.81 20.40
CA ALA A 174 6.32 1.02 20.10
C ALA A 174 5.53 1.54 18.88
N GLY A 175 5.82 2.78 18.42
CA GLY A 175 5.08 3.42 17.33
C GLY A 175 5.82 4.61 16.75
N VAL A 176 5.65 4.82 15.45
CA VAL A 176 6.21 5.95 14.70
C VAL A 176 5.17 6.42 13.70
N CYS A 177 4.98 7.73 13.58
CA CYS A 177 4.12 8.33 12.57
C CYS A 177 4.96 9.16 11.59
N GLY A 178 4.55 9.17 10.32
CA GLY A 178 5.10 10.11 9.33
C GLY A 178 4.20 11.34 9.22
N GLU A 179 4.78 12.48 8.85
CA GLU A 179 4.01 13.69 8.56
C GLU A 179 3.29 13.55 7.21
N ILE A 180 1.99 13.84 7.20
CA ILE A 180 1.18 13.90 5.99
C ILE A 180 1.09 15.34 5.51
N VAL A 181 1.40 15.58 4.23
CA VAL A 181 1.31 16.90 3.60
C VAL A 181 0.52 16.84 2.30
N ALA A 182 -0.28 17.87 2.05
CA ALA A 182 -0.98 18.00 0.78
C ALA A 182 0.02 18.24 -0.37
N MET A 183 -0.33 17.75 -1.56
CA MET A 183 0.46 18.00 -2.77
C MET A 183 0.25 19.45 -3.24
N LYS A 184 1.13 20.34 -2.79
CA LYS A 184 1.07 21.80 -3.08
C LYS A 184 1.40 22.17 -4.53
N GLY A 185 1.89 21.22 -5.34
CA GLY A 185 2.33 21.48 -6.71
C GLY A 185 3.60 22.34 -6.79
N LYS A 186 3.99 22.72 -8.01
CA LYS A 186 5.15 23.57 -8.26
C LYS A 186 4.90 24.96 -7.66
N ALA A 187 5.89 25.49 -6.93
CA ALA A 187 5.82 26.82 -6.30
C ALA A 187 4.56 27.05 -5.42
N TRP A 188 4.01 25.98 -4.84
CA TRP A 188 2.80 25.99 -4.01
C TRP A 188 1.54 26.52 -4.69
N LEU A 189 1.52 26.57 -6.02
CA LEU A 189 0.36 27.01 -6.80
C LEU A 189 -0.92 26.20 -6.50
N GLY A 190 -0.78 24.96 -6.04
CA GLY A 190 -1.90 24.13 -5.61
C GLY A 190 -2.67 24.72 -4.42
N LEU A 191 -2.04 25.53 -3.56
CA LEU A 191 -2.72 26.19 -2.43
C LEU A 191 -3.70 27.29 -2.88
N LEU A 192 -3.67 27.71 -4.15
CA LEU A 192 -4.70 28.60 -4.70
C LEU A 192 -6.02 27.86 -4.92
N ASN A 193 -6.01 26.53 -4.98
CA ASN A 193 -7.22 25.73 -5.01
C ASN A 193 -7.76 25.58 -3.58
N PRO A 194 -8.99 26.05 -3.28
CA PRO A 194 -9.54 26.02 -1.93
C PRO A 194 -9.65 24.61 -1.35
N LEU A 195 -9.86 23.59 -2.20
CA LEU A 195 -9.89 22.19 -1.74
C LEU A 195 -8.52 21.73 -1.23
N VAL A 196 -7.46 22.05 -1.96
CA VAL A 196 -6.08 21.70 -1.59
C VAL A 196 -5.60 22.52 -0.38
N ALA A 197 -6.01 23.79 -0.30
CA ALA A 197 -5.70 24.64 0.84
C ALA A 197 -6.35 24.14 2.13
N SER A 198 -7.65 23.82 2.08
CA SER A 198 -8.39 23.25 3.21
C SER A 198 -7.78 21.92 3.65
N GLN A 199 -7.44 21.03 2.70
CA GLN A 199 -6.78 19.76 3.00
C GLN A 199 -5.40 19.97 3.65
N ASN A 200 -4.62 20.94 3.16
CA ASN A 200 -3.33 21.27 3.74
C ASN A 200 -3.45 21.84 5.17
N PHE A 201 -4.51 22.59 5.44
CA PHE A 201 -4.80 23.13 6.77
C PHE A 201 -5.24 22.01 7.73
N GLU A 202 -6.17 21.15 7.31
CA GLU A 202 -6.62 19.97 8.07
C GLU A 202 -5.41 19.11 8.50
N TYR A 203 -4.56 18.72 7.55
CA TYR A 203 -3.37 17.93 7.87
C TYR A 203 -2.38 18.64 8.81
N LYS A 204 -2.35 19.97 8.85
CA LYS A 204 -1.50 20.70 9.80
C LYS A 204 -2.09 20.80 11.20
N LEU A 205 -3.41 20.72 11.34
CA LEU A 205 -4.07 20.73 12.65
C LEU A 205 -4.17 19.33 13.26
N GLU A 206 -4.23 18.29 12.43
CA GLU A 206 -4.38 16.90 12.86
C GLU A 206 -3.06 16.19 13.21
N ASN A 207 -1.91 16.79 12.87
CA ASN A 207 -0.58 16.32 13.27
C ASN A 207 -0.13 16.98 14.57
#